data_AF-A0A139N6Y4-F1
#
_entry.id   AF-A0A139N6Y4-F1
#
_cell.length_a   1.000
_cell.length_b   1.000
_cell.length_c   1.000
_cell.angle_alpha   90.00
_cell.angle_beta   90.00
_cell.angle_gamma   90.00
#
_symmetry.space_group_name_H-M   'P 1'
#
loop_
_entity.id
_entity.type
_entity.pdbx_description
1 polymer ?
#
loop_
_entity_poly.entity_id
_entity_poly.type
_entity_poly.pdbx_seq_one_letter_code
_entity_poly.pdbx_strand_id
1 'polypeptide(L)'
;MKITKIEKKKRLYLLELDDSEKLYITEDTIVHFMLSRGMEITEQELKEIQDYAQFSYGKNLALYHLSFKQRTTKEVKDYLTQHDIQPETISQVLDNLKKDNWINDKKYANSFIQSNLLTGDKGAFVLKQKLSQKGISSTIIEEELSQFDLTELTNKVAEKLLKKYHGKLPSKALQEKILQSLINKGFSYSQAKTAYQHLDIEEDQENQEELLYKELDKQYRKYSKKYDGYDLKQRLTQALARKGYDFSDIASALRDYF
;
A
#
# COMPACT_ATOMS: atom_id res chain seq x y z
N MET A 1 17.18 -40.76 30.02
CA MET A 1 16.33 -41.26 28.91
C MET A 1 17.23 -41.61 27.75
N LYS A 2 16.85 -42.54 26.87
CA LYS A 2 17.67 -43.01 25.74
C LYS A 2 16.93 -42.92 24.42
N ILE A 3 17.59 -42.39 23.40
CA ILE A 3 17.03 -42.30 22.05
C ILE A 3 16.92 -43.70 21.44
N THR A 4 15.70 -44.20 21.25
CA THR A 4 15.45 -45.54 20.70
C THR A 4 15.36 -45.52 19.18
N LYS A 5 14.88 -44.40 18.61
CA LYS A 5 14.62 -44.26 17.18
C LYS A 5 14.73 -42.81 16.71
N ILE A 6 15.33 -42.62 15.54
CA ILE A 6 15.26 -41.38 14.75
C ILE A 6 14.85 -41.80 13.34
N GLU A 7 13.64 -41.47 12.92
CA GLU A 7 13.08 -41.91 11.63
C GLU A 7 12.68 -40.71 10.79
N LYS A 8 13.24 -40.62 9.58
CA LYS A 8 12.79 -39.62 8.60
C LYS A 8 11.34 -39.89 8.23
N LYS A 9 10.48 -38.88 8.40
CA LYS A 9 9.12 -38.91 7.86
C LYS A 9 9.11 -38.20 6.52
N LYS A 10 8.46 -37.03 6.43
CA LYS A 10 8.48 -36.19 5.22
C LYS A 10 9.50 -35.06 5.37
N ARG A 11 9.03 -33.93 5.91
CA ARG A 11 9.84 -32.73 6.16
C ARG A 11 10.47 -32.70 7.56
N LEU A 12 10.13 -33.67 8.40
CA LEU A 12 10.53 -33.79 9.79
C LEU A 12 11.01 -35.21 10.08
N TYR A 13 11.70 -35.36 11.21
CA TYR A 13 12.15 -36.61 11.77
C TYR A 13 11.36 -36.90 13.04
N LEU A 14 10.94 -38.14 13.21
CA LEU A 14 10.35 -38.62 14.46
C LEU A 14 11.47 -39.13 15.35
N LEU A 15 11.63 -38.52 16.52
CA LEU A 15 12.49 -38.98 17.61
C LEU A 15 11.63 -39.69 18.65
N GLU A 16 11.99 -40.92 19.00
CA GLU A 16 11.34 -41.71 20.07
C GLU A 16 12.35 -41.99 21.19
N LEU A 17 11.91 -41.78 22.43
CA LEU A 17 12.63 -42.12 23.66
C LEU A 17 12.13 -43.45 24.25
N ASP A 18 12.88 -44.01 25.18
CA ASP A 18 12.61 -45.28 25.85
C ASP A 18 11.43 -45.21 26.84
N ASP A 19 11.10 -44.02 27.32
CA ASP A 19 9.93 -43.70 28.16
C ASP A 19 8.62 -43.53 27.36
N SER A 20 8.63 -43.82 26.05
CA SER A 20 7.52 -43.62 25.10
C SER A 20 7.23 -42.17 24.70
N GLU A 21 8.06 -41.20 25.09
CA GLU A 21 7.95 -39.83 24.60
C GLU A 21 8.35 -39.73 23.12
N LYS A 22 7.63 -38.88 22.38
CA LYS A 22 7.80 -38.70 20.93
C LYS A 22 7.87 -37.23 20.58
N LEU A 23 8.89 -36.87 19.81
CA LEU A 23 9.09 -35.50 19.34
C LEU A 23 9.26 -35.49 17.82
N TYR A 24 8.68 -34.48 17.17
CA TYR A 24 8.99 -34.19 15.78
C TYR A 24 10.05 -33.10 15.72
N ILE A 25 11.20 -33.42 15.13
CA ILE A 25 12.36 -32.53 15.05
C ILE A 25 12.77 -32.29 13.59
N THR A 26 13.53 -31.22 13.37
CA THR A 26 14.12 -30.92 12.07
C THR A 26 15.50 -31.58 11.95
N GLU A 27 16.03 -31.63 10.73
CA GLU A 27 17.41 -32.07 10.48
C GLU A 27 18.44 -31.19 11.21
N ASP A 28 18.19 -29.88 11.25
CA ASP A 28 19.01 -28.90 11.95
C ASP A 28 19.05 -29.15 13.46
N THR A 29 17.95 -29.58 14.09
CA THR A 29 17.96 -30.05 15.50
C THR A 29 18.84 -31.28 15.70
N ILE A 30 18.77 -32.25 14.78
CA ILE A 30 19.61 -33.47 14.87
C ILE A 30 21.09 -33.09 14.82
N VAL A 31 21.47 -32.20 13.90
CA VAL A 31 22.85 -31.76 13.73
C VAL A 31 23.31 -30.91 14.92
N HIS A 32 22.47 -30.01 15.43
CA HIS A 32 22.83 -29.11 16.53
C HIS A 32 23.22 -29.86 17.81
N PHE A 33 22.45 -30.89 18.18
CA PHE A 33 22.70 -31.70 19.37
C PHE A 33 23.44 -33.01 19.09
N MET A 34 23.87 -33.24 17.85
CA MET A 34 24.53 -34.48 17.40
C MET A 34 23.72 -35.74 17.76
N LEU A 35 22.39 -35.67 17.62
CA LEU A 35 21.48 -36.72 18.06
C LEU A 35 21.71 -38.00 17.26
N SER A 36 21.87 -39.11 17.97
CA SER A 36 22.05 -40.42 17.38
C SER A 36 21.30 -41.49 18.17
N ARG A 37 20.96 -42.58 17.49
CA ARG A 37 20.29 -43.72 18.13
C ARG A 37 21.20 -44.29 19.22
N GLY A 38 20.65 -44.47 20.41
CA GLY A 38 21.37 -44.98 21.57
C GLY A 38 22.04 -43.92 22.43
N MET A 39 21.96 -42.63 22.05
CA MET A 39 22.40 -41.53 22.89
C MET A 39 21.53 -41.44 24.15
N GLU A 40 22.18 -41.22 25.30
CA GLU A 40 21.51 -40.92 26.56
C GLU A 40 21.38 -39.42 26.70
N ILE A 41 20.19 -38.98 27.13
CA ILE A 41 19.86 -37.58 27.38
C ILE A 41 19.22 -37.44 28.75
N THR A 42 19.56 -36.35 29.42
CA THR A 42 18.95 -35.90 30.67
C THR A 42 17.63 -35.17 30.41
N GLU A 43 16.79 -35.00 31.44
CA GLU A 43 15.56 -34.20 31.32
C GLU A 43 15.84 -32.74 30.94
N GLN A 44 16.96 -32.19 31.41
CA GLN A 44 17.39 -30.84 31.06
C GLN A 44 17.75 -30.75 29.57
N GLU A 45 18.55 -31.68 29.05
CA GLU A 45 18.89 -31.74 27.62
C GLU A 45 17.66 -31.98 26.75
N LEU A 46 16.73 -32.82 27.20
CA LEU A 46 15.47 -33.04 26.49
C LEU A 46 14.69 -31.73 26.33
N LYS A 47 14.60 -30.92 27.39
CA LYS A 47 13.94 -29.62 27.34
C LYS A 47 14.64 -28.66 26.37
N GLU A 48 15.97 -28.61 26.40
CA GLU A 48 16.76 -27.80 25.46
C GLU A 48 16.54 -28.24 24.00
N ILE A 49 16.48 -29.56 23.76
CA ILE A 49 16.15 -30.14 22.44
C ILE A 49 14.75 -29.75 22.01
N GLN A 50 13.75 -29.81 22.90
CA GLN A 50 12.37 -29.43 22.60
C GLN A 50 12.26 -27.94 22.24
N ASP A 51 12.88 -27.06 23.03
CA ASP A 51 12.87 -25.62 22.80
C ASP A 51 13.53 -25.28 21.45
N TYR A 52 14.69 -25.88 21.16
CA TYR A 52 15.38 -25.69 19.89
C TYR A 52 14.63 -26.31 18.70
N ALA A 53 13.97 -27.46 18.89
CA ALA A 53 13.15 -28.08 17.84
C ALA A 53 12.02 -27.15 17.40
N GLN A 54 11.34 -26.49 18.35
CA GLN A 54 10.30 -25.50 18.05
C GLN A 54 10.87 -24.30 17.29
N PHE A 55 12.02 -23.77 17.73
CA PHE A 55 12.72 -22.70 17.03
C PHE A 55 13.10 -23.09 15.59
N SER A 56 13.75 -24.24 15.41
CA SER A 56 14.21 -24.71 14.11
C SER A 56 13.05 -25.01 13.16
N TYR A 57 11.94 -25.56 13.68
CA TYR A 57 10.71 -25.75 12.93
C TYR A 57 10.10 -24.42 12.48
N GLY A 58 9.96 -23.45 13.38
CA GLY A 58 9.49 -22.10 13.06
C GLY A 58 10.36 -21.40 12.03
N LYS A 59 11.69 -21.53 12.15
CA LYS A 59 12.65 -20.99 11.16
C LYS A 59 12.43 -21.61 9.78
N ASN A 60 12.28 -22.93 9.68
CA ASN A 60 12.01 -23.60 8.40
C ASN A 60 10.69 -23.17 7.76
N LEU A 61 9.63 -22.99 8.56
CA LEU A 61 8.35 -22.46 8.08
C LEU A 61 8.52 -21.04 7.53
N ALA A 62 9.21 -20.16 8.24
CA ALA A 62 9.45 -18.79 7.80
C ALA A 62 10.30 -18.73 6.53
N LEU A 63 11.38 -19.51 6.44
CA LEU A 63 12.22 -19.59 5.24
C LEU A 63 11.43 -20.09 4.03
N TYR A 64 10.58 -21.10 4.22
CA TYR A 64 9.66 -21.55 3.18
C TYR A 64 8.73 -20.40 2.73
N HIS A 65 8.15 -19.66 3.67
CA HIS A 65 7.27 -18.53 3.34
C HIS A 65 7.98 -17.39 2.57
N LEU A 66 9.23 -17.13 2.93
CA LEU A 66 10.09 -16.12 2.30
C LEU A 66 10.58 -16.53 0.91
N SER A 67 10.68 -17.84 0.63
CA SER A 67 11.17 -18.36 -0.66
C SER A 67 10.31 -17.94 -1.86
N PHE A 68 9.03 -17.64 -1.65
CA PHE A 68 8.10 -17.27 -2.73
C PHE A 68 8.20 -15.80 -3.14
N LYS A 69 8.43 -14.91 -2.18
CA LYS A 69 8.61 -13.47 -2.39
C LYS A 69 9.09 -12.80 -1.10
N GLN A 70 9.62 -11.59 -1.24
CA GLN A 70 9.97 -10.74 -0.11
C GLN A 70 8.74 -10.46 0.78
N ARG A 71 8.95 -10.49 2.10
CA ARG A 71 7.93 -10.26 3.13
C ARG A 71 8.42 -9.30 4.19
N THR A 72 7.48 -8.65 4.88
CA THR A 72 7.79 -7.85 6.07
C THR A 72 7.85 -8.70 7.34
N THR A 73 8.44 -8.16 8.40
CA THR A 73 8.45 -8.77 9.74
C THR A 73 7.04 -9.15 10.20
N LYS A 74 6.07 -8.26 9.99
CA LYS A 74 4.67 -8.52 10.36
C LYS A 74 4.07 -9.68 9.58
N GLU A 75 4.28 -9.74 8.27
CA GLU A 75 3.75 -10.85 7.46
C GLU A 75 4.32 -12.21 7.89
N VAL A 76 5.62 -12.27 8.22
CA VAL A 76 6.24 -13.50 8.72
C VAL A 76 5.73 -13.86 10.11
N LYS A 77 5.56 -12.86 11.00
CA LYS A 77 4.95 -13.05 12.32
C LYS A 77 3.55 -13.66 12.20
N ASP A 78 2.69 -13.02 11.41
CA ASP A 78 1.31 -13.45 11.20
C ASP A 78 1.25 -14.88 10.63
N TYR A 79 2.15 -15.21 9.70
CA TYR A 79 2.26 -16.56 9.15
C TYR A 79 2.67 -17.60 10.20
N LEU A 80 3.67 -17.30 11.04
CA LEU A 80 4.09 -18.23 12.10
C LEU A 80 3.00 -18.41 13.18
N THR A 81 2.28 -17.35 13.52
CA THR A 81 1.13 -17.42 14.44
C THR A 81 0.02 -18.30 13.88
N GLN A 82 -0.26 -18.25 12.57
CA GLN A 82 -1.23 -19.14 11.91
C GLN A 82 -0.80 -20.61 11.90
N HIS A 83 0.47 -20.89 12.17
CA HIS A 83 1.04 -22.23 12.29
C HIS A 83 1.29 -22.66 13.75
N ASP A 84 0.60 -22.02 14.70
CA ASP A 84 0.60 -22.35 16.12
C ASP A 84 2.00 -22.27 16.80
N ILE A 85 2.92 -21.48 16.23
CA ILE A 85 4.22 -21.22 16.85
C ILE A 85 4.05 -20.21 17.99
N GLN A 86 4.65 -20.50 19.14
CA GLN A 86 4.53 -19.66 20.34
C GLN A 86 5.19 -18.28 20.17
N PRO A 87 4.63 -17.21 20.75
CA PRO A 87 5.14 -15.84 20.59
C PRO A 87 6.62 -15.65 20.93
N GLU A 88 7.12 -16.37 21.93
CA GLU A 88 8.52 -16.34 22.37
C GLU A 88 9.42 -16.92 21.28
N THR A 89 9.07 -18.08 20.73
CA THR A 89 9.77 -18.72 19.61
C THR A 89 9.70 -17.88 18.34
N ILE A 90 8.54 -17.26 18.05
CA ILE A 90 8.39 -16.35 16.90
C ILE A 90 9.39 -15.20 17.02
N SER A 91 9.54 -14.61 18.21
CA SER A 91 10.46 -13.50 18.43
C SER A 91 11.91 -13.90 18.14
N GLN A 92 12.34 -15.07 18.65
CA GLN A 92 13.67 -15.63 18.37
C GLN A 92 13.88 -15.91 16.88
N VAL A 93 12.90 -16.49 16.20
CA VAL A 93 12.96 -16.77 14.76
C VAL A 93 13.09 -15.47 13.96
N LEU A 94 12.29 -14.45 14.27
CA LEU A 94 12.35 -13.16 13.59
C LEU A 94 13.70 -12.47 13.79
N ASP A 95 14.26 -12.51 15.01
CA ASP A 95 15.56 -11.92 15.29
C ASP A 95 16.68 -12.65 14.54
N ASN A 96 16.63 -13.98 14.48
CA ASN A 96 17.57 -14.77 13.68
C ASN A 96 17.46 -14.43 12.18
N LEU A 97 16.25 -14.37 11.63
CA LEU A 97 16.03 -14.05 10.21
C LEU A 97 16.43 -12.62 9.85
N LYS A 98 16.27 -11.66 10.77
CA LYS A 98 16.77 -10.29 10.59
C LYS A 98 18.29 -10.23 10.63
N LYS A 99 18.92 -10.93 11.59
CA LYS A 99 20.38 -11.00 11.71
C LYS A 99 21.03 -11.59 10.45
N ASP A 100 20.42 -12.63 9.92
CA ASP A 100 20.84 -13.29 8.67
C ASP A 100 20.36 -12.55 7.41
N ASN A 101 19.73 -11.37 7.56
CA ASN A 101 19.23 -10.48 6.52
C ASN A 101 18.20 -11.11 5.55
N TRP A 102 17.51 -12.18 5.98
CA TRP A 102 16.36 -12.76 5.29
C TRP A 102 15.12 -11.85 5.33
N ILE A 103 14.97 -11.09 6.43
CA ILE A 103 13.91 -10.09 6.59
C ILE A 103 14.56 -8.73 6.80
N ASN A 104 14.13 -7.76 5.99
CA ASN A 104 14.61 -6.38 6.11
C ASN A 104 13.49 -5.42 5.68
N ASP A 105 12.79 -4.88 6.68
CA ASP A 105 11.65 -3.98 6.46
C ASP A 105 12.06 -2.66 5.81
N LYS A 106 13.27 -2.16 6.11
CA LYS A 106 13.83 -0.96 5.47
C LYS A 106 14.05 -1.18 3.99
N LYS A 107 14.70 -2.29 3.61
CA LYS A 107 14.89 -2.70 2.21
C LYS A 107 13.56 -2.95 1.49
N TYR A 108 12.58 -3.52 2.18
CA TYR A 108 11.23 -3.69 1.64
C TYR A 108 10.58 -2.34 1.33
N ALA A 109 10.59 -1.40 2.29
CA ALA A 109 10.04 -0.07 2.11
C ALA A 109 10.70 0.67 0.94
N ASN A 110 12.03 0.64 0.87
CA ASN A 110 12.80 1.21 -0.23
C ASN A 110 12.34 0.66 -1.58
N SER A 111 12.34 -0.66 -1.73
CA SER A 111 11.96 -1.34 -2.97
C SER A 111 10.51 -1.03 -3.38
N PHE A 112 9.62 -0.91 -2.39
CA PHE A 112 8.22 -0.56 -2.61
C PHE A 112 8.04 0.88 -3.12
N ILE A 113 8.77 1.85 -2.55
CA ILE A 113 8.73 3.24 -2.97
C ILE A 113 9.33 3.39 -4.36
N GLN A 114 10.48 2.76 -4.62
CA GLN A 114 11.13 2.72 -5.93
C GLN A 114 10.23 2.17 -7.03
N SER A 115 9.56 1.04 -6.75
CA SER A 115 8.59 0.45 -7.67
C SER A 115 7.46 1.43 -8.03
N ASN A 116 6.96 2.19 -7.05
CA ASN A 116 5.95 3.22 -7.27
C ASN A 116 6.46 4.42 -8.07
N LEU A 117 7.72 4.83 -7.91
CA LEU A 117 8.32 5.90 -8.73
C LEU A 117 8.40 5.48 -10.21
N LEU A 118 8.82 4.24 -10.47
CA LEU A 118 8.99 3.73 -11.83
C LEU A 118 7.65 3.50 -12.55
N THR A 119 6.70 2.86 -11.86
CA THR A 119 5.48 2.33 -12.51
C THR A 119 4.17 2.79 -11.87
N GLY A 120 4.23 3.36 -10.67
CA GLY A 120 3.08 3.74 -9.88
C GLY A 120 2.57 5.15 -10.16
N ASP A 121 1.65 5.58 -9.30
CA ASP A 121 0.98 6.87 -9.35
C ASP A 121 0.58 7.38 -7.95
N LYS A 122 1.17 6.82 -6.90
CA LYS A 122 0.83 7.14 -5.51
C LYS A 122 1.80 8.14 -4.91
N GLY A 123 1.28 9.09 -4.15
CA GLY A 123 2.07 10.03 -3.36
C GLY A 123 2.38 9.49 -1.96
N ALA A 124 3.18 10.26 -1.23
CA ALA A 124 3.74 9.90 0.07
C ALA A 124 2.68 9.41 1.08
N PHE A 125 1.51 10.06 1.14
CA PHE A 125 0.47 9.69 2.12
C PHE A 125 -0.06 8.28 1.89
N VAL A 126 -0.37 7.93 0.63
CA VAL A 126 -0.87 6.59 0.29
C VAL A 126 0.24 5.54 0.43
N LEU A 127 1.49 5.88 0.08
CA LEU A 127 2.63 4.98 0.30
C LEU A 127 2.81 4.68 1.79
N LYS A 128 2.79 5.71 2.64
CA LYS A 128 2.86 5.57 4.10
C LYS A 128 1.76 4.67 4.61
N GLN A 129 0.50 4.90 4.19
CA GLN A 129 -0.63 4.06 4.59
C GLN A 129 -0.42 2.58 4.21
N LYS A 130 0.01 2.30 2.97
CA LYS A 130 0.24 0.92 2.50
C LYS A 130 1.37 0.22 3.26
N LEU A 131 2.48 0.92 3.50
CA LEU A 131 3.61 0.38 4.26
C LEU A 131 3.25 0.15 5.73
N SER A 132 2.46 1.04 6.34
CA SER A 132 1.96 0.84 7.70
C SER A 132 1.00 -0.34 7.81
N GLN A 133 0.14 -0.57 6.81
CA GLN A 133 -0.72 -1.77 6.77
C GLN A 133 0.13 -3.07 6.73
N LYS A 134 1.28 -3.01 6.06
CA LYS A 134 2.31 -4.07 6.04
C LYS A 134 3.13 -4.17 7.33
N GLY A 135 2.85 -3.36 8.34
CA GLY A 135 3.45 -3.44 9.67
C GLY A 135 4.83 -2.78 9.79
N ILE A 136 5.23 -1.97 8.81
CA ILE A 136 6.51 -1.25 8.87
C ILE A 136 6.33 -0.04 9.79
N SER A 137 7.33 0.22 10.64
CA SER A 137 7.29 1.34 11.58
C SER A 137 7.23 2.69 10.87
N SER A 138 6.57 3.67 11.49
CA SER A 138 6.52 5.04 10.97
C SER A 138 7.92 5.64 10.77
N THR A 139 8.86 5.32 11.66
CA THR A 139 10.25 5.79 11.60
C THR A 139 10.95 5.33 10.32
N ILE A 140 10.87 4.04 9.97
CA ILE A 140 11.46 3.50 8.74
C ILE A 140 10.77 4.12 7.52
N ILE A 141 9.44 4.24 7.55
CA ILE A 141 8.68 4.81 6.43
C ILE A 141 9.09 6.27 6.17
N GLU A 142 9.22 7.07 7.22
CA GLU A 142 9.59 8.48 7.11
C GLU A 142 11.04 8.66 6.66
N GLU A 143 11.96 7.84 7.19
CA GLU A 143 13.36 7.80 6.75
C GLU A 143 13.49 7.40 5.27
N GLU A 144 12.74 6.40 4.82
CA GLU A 144 12.82 5.98 3.43
C GLU A 144 12.13 6.97 2.49
N LEU A 145 10.97 7.53 2.86
CA LEU A 145 10.29 8.52 2.03
C LEU A 145 11.08 9.83 1.88
N SER A 146 11.86 10.24 2.88
CA SER A 146 12.66 11.47 2.80
C SER A 146 13.83 11.39 1.82
N GLN A 147 14.22 10.18 1.41
CA GLN A 147 15.27 9.93 0.43
C GLN A 147 14.78 10.10 -1.02
N PHE A 148 13.47 10.25 -1.24
CA PHE A 148 12.87 10.29 -2.57
C PHE A 148 12.21 11.62 -2.88
N ASP A 149 12.50 12.17 -4.05
CA ASP A 149 11.73 13.27 -4.62
C ASP A 149 10.55 12.73 -5.45
N LEU A 150 9.33 13.12 -5.05
CA LEU A 150 8.09 12.75 -5.74
C LEU A 150 7.66 13.79 -6.78
N THR A 151 8.42 14.86 -7.00
CA THR A 151 8.05 15.97 -7.87
C THR A 151 7.82 15.52 -9.32
N GLU A 152 8.77 14.77 -9.90
CA GLU A 152 8.63 14.25 -11.27
C GLU A 152 7.41 13.32 -11.42
N LEU A 153 7.19 12.44 -10.44
CA LEU A 153 6.02 11.56 -10.43
C LEU A 153 4.72 12.38 -10.37
N THR A 154 4.68 13.41 -9.52
CA THR A 154 3.51 14.28 -9.37
C THR A 154 3.19 14.99 -10.69
N ASN A 155 4.20 15.55 -11.37
CA ASN A 155 4.05 16.21 -12.68
C ASN A 155 3.53 15.23 -13.74
N LYS A 156 4.13 14.05 -13.85
CA LYS A 156 3.69 12.98 -14.78
C LYS A 156 2.24 12.56 -14.54
N VAL A 157 1.81 12.48 -13.28
CA VAL A 157 0.41 12.15 -12.94
C VAL A 157 -0.51 13.32 -13.30
N ALA A 158 -0.09 14.57 -13.04
CA ALA A 158 -0.85 15.76 -13.40
C ALA A 158 -1.07 15.85 -14.92
N GLU A 159 -0.04 15.63 -15.74
CA GLU A 159 -0.16 15.61 -17.21
C GLU A 159 -1.13 14.52 -17.71
N LYS A 160 -1.07 13.32 -17.13
CA LYS A 160 -2.03 12.24 -17.45
C LYS A 160 -3.46 12.63 -17.09
N LEU A 161 -3.65 13.33 -15.97
CA LEU A 161 -4.97 13.82 -15.56
C LEU A 161 -5.46 14.93 -16.48
N LEU A 162 -4.57 15.84 -16.90
CA LEU A 162 -4.88 16.88 -17.88
C LEU A 162 -5.36 16.24 -19.18
N LYS A 163 -4.60 15.34 -19.80
CA LYS A 163 -5.01 14.64 -21.03
C LYS A 163 -6.36 13.92 -20.91
N LYS A 164 -6.73 13.48 -19.70
CA LYS A 164 -8.00 12.80 -19.45
C LYS A 164 -9.20 13.76 -19.40
N TYR A 165 -9.03 14.93 -18.81
CA TYR A 165 -10.10 15.87 -18.47
C TYR A 165 -10.10 17.16 -19.30
N HIS A 166 -9.01 17.45 -20.00
CA HIS A 166 -8.91 18.59 -20.91
C HIS A 166 -10.02 18.52 -21.96
N GLY A 167 -10.59 19.69 -22.23
CA GLY A 167 -11.75 19.88 -23.09
C GLY A 167 -13.08 19.28 -22.62
N LYS A 168 -13.16 18.71 -21.41
CA LYS A 168 -14.40 18.14 -20.85
C LYS A 168 -14.96 18.91 -19.66
N LEU A 169 -14.15 19.82 -19.11
CA LEU A 169 -14.46 20.57 -17.91
C LEU A 169 -14.07 22.04 -18.11
N PRO A 170 -14.81 22.96 -17.49
CA PRO A 170 -14.40 24.36 -17.41
C PRO A 170 -13.05 24.53 -16.71
N SER A 171 -12.29 25.60 -17.02
CA SER A 171 -10.94 25.82 -16.46
C SER A 171 -10.87 25.64 -14.94
N LYS A 172 -11.79 26.26 -14.18
CA LYS A 172 -11.81 26.14 -12.70
C LYS A 172 -12.15 24.72 -12.24
N ALA A 173 -13.12 24.07 -12.88
CA ALA A 173 -13.51 22.70 -12.55
C ALA A 173 -12.41 21.70 -12.91
N LEU A 174 -11.67 21.94 -14.00
CA LEU A 174 -10.51 21.16 -14.40
C LEU A 174 -9.41 21.24 -13.34
N GLN A 175 -9.08 22.45 -12.89
CA GLN A 175 -8.12 22.68 -11.81
C GLN A 175 -8.50 21.91 -10.55
N GLU A 176 -9.73 22.12 -10.05
CA GLU A 176 -10.23 21.43 -8.85
C GLU A 176 -10.17 19.91 -9.02
N LYS A 177 -10.52 19.41 -10.22
CA LYS A 177 -10.50 17.97 -10.51
C LYS A 177 -9.11 17.37 -10.49
N ILE A 178 -8.12 18.07 -11.05
CA ILE A 178 -6.72 17.61 -11.06
C ILE A 178 -6.16 17.63 -9.64
N LEU A 179 -6.33 18.73 -8.90
CA LEU A 179 -5.87 18.86 -7.51
C LEU A 179 -6.48 17.78 -6.62
N GLN A 180 -7.81 17.60 -6.66
CA GLN A 180 -8.49 16.57 -5.88
C GLN A 180 -7.99 15.16 -6.24
N SER A 181 -7.75 14.90 -7.53
CA SER A 181 -7.25 13.60 -7.99
C SER A 181 -5.84 13.31 -7.49
N LEU A 182 -4.96 14.32 -7.44
CA LEU A 182 -3.61 14.20 -6.90
C LEU A 182 -3.63 13.99 -5.37
N ILE A 183 -4.44 14.74 -4.64
CA ILE A 183 -4.60 14.58 -3.19
C ILE A 183 -5.13 13.17 -2.86
N ASN A 184 -6.13 12.68 -3.59
CA ASN A 184 -6.66 11.33 -3.42
C ASN A 184 -5.64 10.24 -3.77
N LYS A 185 -4.65 10.55 -4.61
CA LYS A 185 -3.51 9.66 -4.87
C LYS A 185 -2.42 9.74 -3.79
N GLY A 186 -2.53 10.67 -2.84
CA GLY A 186 -1.67 10.80 -1.68
C GLY A 186 -0.56 11.84 -1.80
N PHE A 187 -0.62 12.73 -2.80
CA PHE A 187 0.29 13.88 -2.91
C PHE A 187 -0.17 14.99 -1.96
N SER A 188 0.78 15.79 -1.47
CA SER A 188 0.42 16.96 -0.65
C SER A 188 -0.30 18.01 -1.50
N TYR A 189 -1.07 18.90 -0.85
CA TYR A 189 -1.69 20.02 -1.55
C TYR A 189 -0.66 20.92 -2.24
N SER A 190 0.49 21.17 -1.59
CA SER A 190 1.56 21.98 -2.17
C SER A 190 2.13 21.34 -3.44
N GLN A 191 2.45 20.04 -3.41
CA GLN A 191 2.91 19.30 -4.58
C GLN A 191 1.88 19.32 -5.70
N ALA A 192 0.60 19.08 -5.37
CA ALA A 192 -0.47 19.10 -6.36
C ALA A 192 -0.62 20.47 -7.02
N LYS A 193 -0.54 21.55 -6.23
CA LYS A 193 -0.63 22.93 -6.73
C LYS A 193 0.55 23.27 -7.64
N THR A 194 1.78 22.98 -7.21
CA THR A 194 2.99 23.21 -8.02
C THR A 194 2.93 22.42 -9.33
N ALA A 195 2.55 21.14 -9.27
CA ALA A 195 2.43 20.31 -10.46
C ALA A 195 1.37 20.83 -11.44
N TYR A 196 0.24 21.33 -10.93
CA TYR A 196 -0.78 21.97 -11.76
C TYR A 196 -0.27 23.25 -12.43
N GLN A 197 0.50 24.08 -11.72
CA GLN A 197 1.07 25.33 -12.27
C GLN A 197 2.12 25.09 -13.37
N HIS A 198 2.75 23.93 -13.40
CA HIS A 198 3.67 23.54 -14.47
C HIS A 198 2.97 22.92 -15.69
N LEU A 199 1.66 22.70 -15.64
CA LEU A 199 0.93 22.20 -16.78
C LEU A 199 0.81 23.29 -17.85
N ASP A 200 1.08 22.90 -19.09
CA ASP A 200 0.77 23.71 -20.25
C ASP A 200 -0.70 23.49 -20.62
N ILE A 201 -1.55 24.48 -20.31
CA ILE A 201 -2.99 24.42 -20.53
C ILE A 201 -3.33 25.47 -21.58
N GLU A 202 -3.55 25.00 -22.81
CA GLU A 202 -4.13 25.82 -23.86
C GLU A 202 -5.63 26.00 -23.58
N GLU A 203 -6.04 27.25 -23.37
CA GLU A 203 -7.45 27.62 -23.24
C GLU A 203 -8.10 27.73 -24.61
N ASP A 204 -8.89 26.72 -24.96
CA ASP A 204 -9.75 26.72 -26.13
C ASP A 204 -11.07 27.44 -25.79
N GLN A 205 -11.14 28.73 -26.12
CA GLN A 205 -12.31 29.58 -25.83
C GLN A 205 -13.59 29.05 -26.48
N GLU A 206 -13.51 28.58 -27.73
CA GLU A 206 -14.67 28.03 -28.45
C GLU A 206 -15.23 26.81 -27.72
N ASN A 207 -14.35 25.92 -27.26
CA ASN A 207 -14.77 24.74 -26.50
C ASN A 207 -15.29 25.11 -25.09
N GLN A 208 -14.72 26.11 -24.42
CA GLN A 208 -15.26 26.59 -23.13
C GLN A 208 -16.69 27.12 -23.29
N GLU A 209 -16.93 27.90 -24.35
CA GLU A 209 -18.25 28.41 -24.69
C GLU A 209 -19.23 27.26 -25.03
N GLU A 210 -18.81 26.29 -25.85
CA GLU A 210 -19.63 25.13 -26.19
C GLU A 210 -20.01 24.31 -24.94
N LEU A 211 -19.07 24.09 -24.02
CA LEU A 211 -19.33 23.43 -22.75
C LEU A 211 -20.31 24.22 -21.87
N LEU A 212 -20.23 25.56 -21.87
CA LEU A 212 -21.13 26.42 -21.11
C LEU A 212 -22.55 26.31 -21.64
N TYR A 213 -22.76 26.47 -22.94
CA TYR A 213 -24.10 26.36 -23.55
C TYR A 213 -24.70 24.97 -23.38
N LYS A 214 -23.91 23.90 -23.53
CA LYS A 214 -24.37 22.52 -23.27
C LYS A 214 -24.87 22.32 -21.83
N GLU A 215 -24.16 22.84 -20.84
CA GLU A 215 -24.60 22.72 -19.44
C GLU A 215 -25.75 23.70 -19.13
N LEU A 216 -25.78 24.90 -19.73
CA LEU A 216 -26.88 25.86 -19.62
C LEU A 216 -28.19 25.26 -20.12
N ASP A 217 -28.22 24.67 -21.32
CA ASP A 217 -29.37 23.95 -21.89
C ASP A 217 -29.93 22.92 -20.91
N LYS A 218 -29.03 22.12 -20.34
CA LYS A 218 -29.38 21.05 -19.42
C LYS A 218 -29.96 21.59 -18.12
N GLN A 219 -29.37 22.65 -17.55
CA GLN A 219 -29.91 23.27 -16.34
C GLN A 219 -31.22 24.00 -16.63
N TYR A 220 -31.35 24.65 -17.77
CA TYR A 220 -32.58 25.30 -18.22
C TYR A 220 -33.74 24.30 -18.31
N ARG A 221 -33.57 23.16 -18.98
CA ARG A 221 -34.58 22.08 -19.06
C ARG A 221 -35.05 21.59 -17.69
N LYS A 222 -34.19 21.68 -16.67
CA LYS A 222 -34.50 21.27 -15.30
C LYS A 222 -35.23 22.36 -14.52
N TYR A 223 -34.74 23.61 -14.57
CA TYR A 223 -35.23 24.70 -13.72
C TYR A 223 -36.44 25.46 -14.30
N SER A 224 -36.55 25.56 -15.63
CA SER A 224 -37.68 26.23 -16.31
C SER A 224 -39.04 25.59 -16.01
N LYS A 225 -39.06 24.33 -15.55
CA LYS A 225 -40.29 23.64 -15.12
C LYS A 225 -40.91 24.22 -13.84
N LYS A 226 -40.13 24.95 -13.04
CA LYS A 226 -40.54 25.40 -11.69
C LYS A 226 -40.33 26.89 -11.45
N TYR A 227 -39.51 27.54 -12.25
CA TYR A 227 -39.11 28.93 -12.06
C TYR A 227 -39.16 29.65 -13.40
N ASP A 228 -39.45 30.94 -13.35
CA ASP A 228 -39.49 31.85 -14.50
C ASP A 228 -38.75 33.17 -14.20
N GLY A 229 -38.65 34.03 -15.22
CA GLY A 229 -38.11 35.38 -15.10
C GLY A 229 -36.78 35.48 -14.36
N TYR A 230 -36.74 36.37 -13.36
CA TYR A 230 -35.54 36.63 -12.56
C TYR A 230 -35.09 35.42 -11.73
N ASP A 231 -36.05 34.70 -11.11
CA ASP A 231 -35.76 33.55 -10.26
C ASP A 231 -35.10 32.42 -11.07
N LEU A 232 -35.58 32.18 -12.30
CA LEU A 232 -34.95 31.21 -13.19
C LEU A 232 -33.50 31.60 -13.51
N LYS A 233 -33.26 32.85 -13.91
CA LYS A 233 -31.90 33.35 -14.22
C LYS A 233 -30.97 33.17 -13.02
N GLN A 234 -31.41 33.54 -11.81
CA GLN A 234 -30.62 33.37 -10.59
C GLN A 234 -30.26 31.90 -10.30
N ARG A 235 -31.21 30.97 -10.48
CA ARG A 235 -30.97 29.53 -10.29
C ARG A 235 -29.98 28.96 -11.31
N LEU A 236 -30.07 29.40 -12.56
CA LEU A 236 -29.12 29.01 -13.62
C LEU A 236 -27.73 29.54 -13.32
N THR A 237 -27.59 30.82 -12.93
CA THR A 237 -26.30 31.39 -12.51
C THR A 237 -25.67 30.59 -11.38
N GLN A 238 -26.43 30.27 -10.32
CA GLN A 238 -25.93 29.47 -9.20
C GLN A 238 -25.56 28.03 -9.60
N ALA A 239 -26.28 27.43 -10.54
CA ALA A 239 -25.99 26.09 -11.02
C ALA A 239 -24.70 26.05 -11.83
N LEU A 240 -24.52 27.00 -12.76
CA LEU A 240 -23.34 27.11 -13.60
C LEU A 240 -22.10 27.53 -12.79
N ALA A 241 -22.23 28.47 -11.86
CA ALA A 241 -21.13 28.85 -10.97
C ALA A 241 -20.63 27.66 -10.13
N ARG A 242 -21.54 26.79 -9.65
CA ARG A 242 -21.18 25.53 -8.96
C ARG A 242 -20.51 24.50 -9.87
N LYS A 243 -20.64 24.65 -11.19
CA LYS A 243 -19.96 23.82 -12.20
C LYS A 243 -18.60 24.40 -12.61
N GLY A 244 -18.22 25.57 -12.08
CA GLY A 244 -16.91 26.17 -12.29
C GLY A 244 -16.81 27.10 -13.50
N TYR A 245 -17.93 27.54 -14.08
CA TYR A 245 -17.92 28.59 -15.09
C TYR A 245 -17.74 29.97 -14.45
N ASP A 246 -17.09 30.90 -15.15
CA ASP A 246 -16.90 32.27 -14.67
C ASP A 246 -18.21 33.07 -14.67
N PHE A 247 -18.35 34.00 -13.73
CA PHE A 247 -19.55 34.83 -13.64
C PHE A 247 -19.77 35.73 -14.85
N SER A 248 -18.68 36.23 -15.46
CA SER A 248 -18.76 37.07 -16.66
C SER A 248 -19.28 36.28 -17.86
N ASP A 249 -18.75 35.08 -18.10
CA ASP A 249 -19.20 34.18 -19.16
C ASP A 249 -20.66 33.76 -18.96
N ILE A 250 -21.03 33.39 -17.73
CA ILE A 250 -22.41 33.04 -17.38
C ILE A 250 -23.35 34.22 -17.66
N ALA A 251 -22.98 35.44 -17.27
CA ALA A 251 -23.79 36.63 -17.49
C ALA A 251 -23.95 36.95 -18.97
N SER A 252 -22.90 36.74 -19.78
CA SER A 252 -22.98 36.89 -21.23
C SER A 252 -23.91 35.85 -21.84
N ALA A 253 -23.68 34.57 -21.56
CA ALA A 253 -24.50 33.49 -22.09
C ALA A 253 -25.97 33.62 -21.71
N LEU A 254 -26.30 34.04 -20.48
CA LEU A 254 -27.70 34.27 -20.07
C LEU A 254 -28.37 35.49 -20.71
N ARG A 255 -27.60 36.44 -21.25
CA ARG A 255 -28.16 37.53 -22.07
C ARG A 255 -28.46 37.05 -23.49
N ASP A 256 -27.59 36.25 -24.07
CA ASP A 256 -27.74 35.76 -25.45
C ASP A 256 -28.80 34.63 -25.54
N TYR A 257 -29.02 33.91 -24.45
CA TYR A 257 -29.93 32.76 -24.38
C TYR A 257 -31.42 33.13 -24.18
N PHE A 258 -31.72 34.32 -23.65
CA PHE A 258 -33.09 34.77 -23.30
C PHE A 258 -33.48 36.03 -24.06
#